data_AF-A0A3A4SBP5-F1
#
_entry.id   AF-A0A3A4SBP5-F1
#
_cell.length_a   1.000
_cell.length_b   1.000
_cell.length_c   1.000
_cell.angle_alpha   90.00
_cell.angle_beta   90.00
_cell.angle_gamma   90.00
#
_symmetry.space_group_name_H-M   'P 1'
#
loop_
_entity.id
_entity.type
_entity.pdbx_description
1 polymer ?
#
loop_
_entity_poly.entity_id
_entity_poly.type
_entity_poly.pdbx_seq_one_letter_code
_entity_poly.pdbx_strand_id
1 'polypeptide(L)' 'MALYRDTKTGVIISAESILGGDWVPVEKQVIEEEHLTVVELKSSLDELGIHYEKNAKKSELLSLYKSHKG' A
#
# COMPACT_ATOMS: atom_id res chain seq x y z
N MET A 1 7.63 17.35 1.59
CA MET A 1 6.86 16.41 2.44
C MET A 1 7.30 14.98 2.20
N ALA A 2 7.86 14.35 3.23
CA ALA A 2 8.18 12.93 3.30
C ALA A 2 7.21 12.23 4.26
N LEU A 3 6.95 10.94 4.01
CA LEU A 3 6.13 10.13 4.89
C LEU A 3 7.05 9.32 5.81
N TYR A 4 6.65 9.16 7.06
CA TYR A 4 7.41 8.41 8.06
C TYR A 4 6.49 7.41 8.75
N ARG A 5 7.00 6.21 9.00
CA ARG A 5 6.33 5.16 9.76
C ARG A 5 6.99 5.04 11.12
N ASP A 6 6.20 5.04 12.15
CA ASP A 6 6.64 4.69 13.50
C ASP A 6 6.90 3.18 13.57
N THR A 7 8.09 2.80 14.00
CA THR A 7 8.52 1.39 14.06
C THR A 7 7.82 0.60 15.18
N LYS A 8 7.27 1.27 16.20
CA LYS A 8 6.60 0.63 17.34
C LYS A 8 5.12 0.38 17.11
N THR A 9 4.44 1.34 16.50
CA THR A 9 2.98 1.35 16.32
C THR A 9 2.55 1.12 14.87
N GLY A 10 3.46 1.34 13.91
CA GLY A 10 3.16 1.28 12.49
C GLY A 10 2.40 2.50 11.94
N VAL A 11 2.19 3.53 12.76
CA VAL A 11 1.49 4.76 12.34
C VAL A 11 2.30 5.49 11.28
N ILE A 12 1.62 5.96 10.24
CA ILE A 12 2.23 6.73 9.16
C ILE A 12 1.80 8.19 9.26
N ILE A 13 2.78 9.11 9.25
CA ILE A 13 2.55 10.56 9.24
C ILE A 13 3.29 11.23 8.09
N SER A 14 2.78 12.37 7.64
CA SER A 14 3.47 13.25 6.71
C SER A 14 4.20 14.35 7.49
N ALA A 15 5.47 14.57 7.15
CA ALA A 15 6.28 15.61 7.76
C ALA A 15 7.06 16.39 6.69
N GLU A 16 7.26 17.68 6.94
CA GLU A 16 8.06 18.57 6.08
C GLU A 16 9.55 18.51 6.43
N SER A 17 9.88 17.99 7.60
CA SER A 17 11.25 17.85 8.14
C SER A 17 11.67 16.38 8.24
N ILE A 18 12.97 16.15 8.41
CA ILE A 18 13.53 14.82 8.65
C ILE A 18 13.25 14.40 10.08
N LEU A 19 12.52 13.29 10.26
CA LEU A 19 12.29 12.70 11.57
C LEU A 19 13.41 11.69 11.89
N GLY A 20 13.82 11.66 13.16
CA GLY A 20 14.77 10.69 13.70
C GLY A 20 14.20 9.91 14.86
N GLY A 21 14.91 8.87 15.32
CA GLY A 21 14.47 7.99 16.40
C GLY A 21 13.67 6.80 15.89
N ASP A 22 12.49 6.57 16.45
CA ASP A 22 11.61 5.44 16.11
C ASP A 22 10.92 5.59 14.73
N TRP A 23 11.19 6.67 14.00
CA TRP A 23 10.57 7.02 12.73
C TRP A 23 11.46 6.63 11.55
N VAL A 24 10.93 5.79 10.66
CA VAL A 24 11.61 5.40 9.42
C VAL A 24 10.93 6.07 8.21
N PRO A 25 11.70 6.65 7.27
CA PRO A 25 11.13 7.22 6.07
C PRO A 25 10.47 6.12 5.24
N VAL A 26 9.27 6.41 4.76
CA VAL A 26 8.51 5.49 3.91
C VAL A 26 8.55 6.02 2.50
N GLU A 27 8.99 5.17 1.58
CA GLU A 27 8.89 5.45 0.16
C GLU A 27 7.40 5.55 -0.20
N LYS A 28 6.99 6.65 -0.85
CA LYS A 28 5.58 6.91 -1.19
C LYS A 28 4.90 5.74 -1.92
N GLN A 29 5.67 4.99 -2.72
CA GLN A 29 5.20 3.79 -3.42
C GLN A 29 4.71 2.73 -2.42
N VAL A 30 5.43 2.51 -1.32
CA VAL A 30 5.08 1.52 -0.29
C VAL A 30 3.78 1.89 0.44
N ILE A 31 3.46 3.18 0.57
CA ILE A 31 2.24 3.62 1.26
C ILE A 31 1.01 3.40 0.40
N GLU A 32 1.08 3.69 -0.90
CA GLU A 32 -0.01 3.35 -1.82
C GLU A 32 -0.26 1.82 -1.83
N GLU A 33 0.81 1.03 -1.73
CA GLU A 33 0.73 -0.44 -1.67
C GLU A 33 0.17 -0.99 -0.35
N GLU A 34 0.54 -0.39 0.79
CA GLU A 34 0.01 -0.81 2.10
C GLU A 34 -1.41 -0.27 2.36
N HIS A 35 -1.75 0.93 1.87
CA HIS A 35 -3.09 1.52 2.03
C HIS A 35 -4.16 0.88 1.13
N LEU A 36 -3.78 0.32 -0.03
CA LEU A 36 -4.69 -0.48 -0.83
C LEU A 36 -5.09 -1.72 -0.04
N THR A 37 -6.22 -1.63 0.66
CA THR A 37 -6.77 -2.77 1.38
C THR A 37 -7.20 -3.85 0.39
N VAL A 38 -7.32 -5.08 0.89
CA VAL A 38 -7.82 -6.21 0.07
C VAL A 38 -9.15 -5.87 -0.59
N VAL A 39 -9.99 -5.06 0.07
CA VAL A 39 -11.27 -4.61 -0.45
C VAL A 39 -11.08 -3.68 -1.66
N GLU A 40 -10.25 -2.65 -1.53
CA GLU A 40 -9.95 -1.72 -2.63
C GLU A 40 -9.32 -2.44 -3.83
N LEU A 41 -8.36 -3.35 -3.58
CA LEU A 41 -7.75 -4.15 -4.64
C LEU A 41 -8.78 -5.01 -5.36
N LYS A 42 -9.67 -5.68 -4.62
CA LYS A 42 -10.73 -6.49 -5.20
C LYS A 42 -11.70 -5.66 -6.03
N SER A 43 -12.14 -4.52 -5.51
CA SER A 43 -13.02 -3.58 -6.23
C SER A 43 -12.37 -3.12 -7.53
N SER A 44 -11.10 -2.69 -7.47
CA SER A 44 -10.37 -2.27 -8.66
C SER A 44 -10.17 -3.40 -9.68
N LEU A 45 -9.86 -4.62 -9.23
CA LEU A 45 -9.73 -5.77 -10.12
C LEU A 45 -11.07 -6.13 -10.77
N ASP A 46 -12.18 -6.03 -10.03
CA ASP A 46 -13.54 -6.25 -10.54
C ASP A 46 -13.91 -5.20 -11.60
N GLU A 47 -13.59 -3.93 -11.36
CA GLU A 47 -13.78 -2.84 -12.33
C GLU A 47 -12.95 -3.04 -13.61
N LEU A 48 -11.76 -3.61 -13.48
CA LEU A 48 -10.89 -3.97 -14.61
C LEU A 48 -11.32 -5.28 -15.29
N GLY A 49 -12.31 -6.01 -14.75
CA GLY A 49 -12.74 -7.32 -15.25
C GLY A 49 -11.72 -8.44 -15.03
N ILE A 50 -10.80 -8.26 -14.08
CA ILE A 50 -9.73 -9.22 -13.78
C ILE A 50 -10.25 -10.24 -12.77
N HIS A 51 -10.28 -11.51 -13.18
CA HIS A 51 -10.68 -12.59 -12.30
C HIS A 51 -9.54 -12.95 -11.34
N TYR A 52 -9.84 -13.00 -10.04
CA TYR A 52 -8.90 -13.37 -9.00
C TYR A 52 -9.47 -14.50 -8.14
N GLU A 53 -8.59 -15.31 -7.54
CA GLU A 53 -8.99 -16.37 -6.62
C GLU A 53 -9.71 -15.78 -5.40
N LYS A 54 -10.81 -16.40 -4.96
CA LYS A 54 -11.58 -15.92 -3.78
C LYS A 54 -10.72 -15.89 -2.51
N ASN A 55 -9.73 -16.78 -2.45
CA ASN A 55 -8.72 -16.90 -1.38
C ASN A 55 -7.37 -16.24 -1.75
N ALA A 56 -7.32 -15.42 -2.81
CA ALA A 56 -6.13 -14.68 -3.17
C ALA A 56 -5.65 -13.82 -1.98
N LYS A 57 -4.34 -13.88 -1.73
CA LYS A 57 -3.72 -13.06 -0.68
C LYS A 57 -3.65 -11.61 -1.13
N LYS A 58 -3.54 -10.68 -0.18
CA LYS A 58 -3.33 -9.25 -0.46
C LYS A 58 -2.20 -9.02 -1.47
N SER A 59 -1.09 -9.74 -1.31
CA SER A 59 0.07 -9.69 -2.19
C SER A 59 -0.25 -10.06 -3.64
N GLU A 60 -1.04 -11.12 -3.84
CA GLU A 60 -1.45 -11.59 -5.17
C GLU A 60 -2.38 -10.58 -5.85
N LEU A 61 -3.37 -10.09 -5.11
CA LEU A 61 -4.31 -9.08 -5.60
C LEU A 61 -3.58 -7.77 -5.96
N LEU A 62 -2.61 -7.37 -5.13
CA LEU A 62 -1.77 -6.20 -5.38
C LEU A 62 -0.90 -6.39 -6.63
N SER A 63 -0.33 -7.58 -6.81
CA SER A 63 0.50 -7.89 -7.97
C SER A 63 -0.32 -7.88 -9.26
N LEU A 64 -1.53 -8.44 -9.25
CA LEU A 64 -2.47 -8.40 -10.39
C LEU A 64 -2.85 -6.94 -10.72
N TYR A 65 -3.17 -6.16 -9.70
CA TYR A 65 -3.53 -4.75 -9.87
C TYR A 65 -2.39 -3.94 -10.49
N LYS A 66 -1.16 -4.12 -10.01
CA LYS A 66 0.03 -3.46 -10.57
C LYS A 66 0.29 -3.85 -12.02
N SER A 67 0.21 -5.15 -12.35
CA SER A 67 0.47 -5.63 -13.72
C SER A 67 -0.52 -5.08 -14.76
N HIS A 68 -1.73 -4.70 -14.34
CA HIS A 68 -2.76 -4.17 -15.24
C HIS A 68 -2.88 -2.64 -15.26
N LYS A 69 -2.38 -1.94 -14.23
CA LYS A 69 -2.37 -0.47 -14.17
C LYS A 69 -1.09 0.15 -14.76
N GLY A 70 -0.14 -0.69 -15.20
CA GLY A 70 1.12 -0.30 -15.84
C GLY A 70 1.01 -0.05 -17.34
#